data_AF-A0A519VBA8-F1
#
_entry.id   AF-A0A519VBA8-F1
#
_cell.length_a   1.000
_cell.length_b   1.000
_cell.length_c   1.000
_cell.angle_alpha   90.00
_cell.angle_beta   90.00
_cell.angle_gamma   90.00
#
_symmetry.space_group_name_H-M   'P 1'
#
loop_
_entity.id
_entity.type
_entity.pdbx_description
1 polymer ?
#
loop_
_entity_poly.entity_id
_entity_poly.type
_entity_poly.pdbx_seq_one_letter_code
_entity_poly.pdbx_strand_id
1 'polypeptide(L)'
;MKLRNLAAYLHERFPLINMALFAIVFFTVRAVATLACQQARCTPHHDGLLAGLGALATISFFFRLRVFDEEKDFAQDALTHPGRVLQTGRVTLPQLRRLAWVGALLEAGWSAAMGAGVLLAWG
;
A
#
# COMPACT_ATOMS: atom_id res chain seq x y z
N MET A 1 13.17 -2.17 13.60
CA MET A 1 13.53 -0.83 13.10
C MET A 1 13.13 0.21 14.13
N LYS A 2 13.91 1.29 14.30
CA LYS A 2 13.44 2.44 15.09
C LYS A 2 12.35 3.17 14.29
N LEU A 3 11.17 3.41 14.88
CA LEU A 3 10.04 4.08 14.22
C LEU A 3 10.42 5.43 13.60
N ARG A 4 11.34 6.16 14.24
CA ARG A 4 11.84 7.44 13.73
C ARG A 4 12.58 7.34 12.40
N ASN A 5 13.29 6.23 12.16
CA ASN A 5 13.97 5.98 10.88
C ASN A 5 12.97 5.57 9.79
N LEU A 6 11.93 4.81 10.17
CA LEU A 6 10.83 4.46 9.25
C LEU A 6 10.04 5.72 8.85
N ALA A 7 9.73 6.59 9.81
CA ALA A 7 9.03 7.84 9.54
C ALA A 7 9.85 8.78 8.65
N ALA A 8 11.17 8.89 8.87
CA ALA A 8 12.06 9.64 7.99
C ALA A 8 12.08 9.08 6.57
N TYR A 9 12.14 7.74 6.43
CA TYR A 9 12.06 7.06 5.15
C TYR A 9 10.72 7.31 4.43
N LEU A 10 9.60 7.17 5.14
CA LEU A 10 8.27 7.46 4.59
C LEU A 10 8.17 8.92 4.15
N HIS A 11 8.65 9.88 4.95
CA HIS A 11 8.61 11.28 4.56
C HIS A 11 9.44 11.59 3.30
N GLU A 12 10.58 10.93 3.13
CA GLU A 12 11.46 11.14 1.97
C GLU A 12 10.95 10.45 0.69
N ARG A 13 10.38 9.24 0.81
CA ARG A 13 10.08 8.38 -0.35
C ARG A 13 8.61 8.08 -0.58
N PHE A 14 7.80 8.19 0.46
CA PHE A 14 6.38 7.89 0.45
C PHE A 14 5.59 8.91 1.29
N PRO A 15 5.58 10.19 0.86
CA PRO A 15 5.02 11.26 1.67
C PRO A 15 3.53 10.99 1.95
N LEU A 16 3.09 11.37 3.14
CA LEU A 16 1.72 11.13 3.62
C LEU A 16 0.66 11.70 2.68
N ILE A 17 0.98 12.78 1.96
CA ILE A 17 0.11 13.38 0.95
C ILE A 17 -0.19 12.38 -0.18
N ASN A 18 0.82 11.65 -0.67
CA ASN A 18 0.62 10.65 -1.72
C ASN A 18 -0.20 9.47 -1.19
N MET A 19 -0.01 9.08 0.08
CA MET A 19 -0.84 8.06 0.73
C MET A 19 -2.31 8.49 0.79
N ALA A 20 -2.57 9.75 1.13
CA ALA A 20 -3.92 10.31 1.15
C ALA A 20 -4.55 10.34 -0.26
N LEU A 21 -3.77 10.64 -1.30
CA LEU A 21 -4.25 10.57 -2.69
C LEU A 21 -4.71 9.16 -3.07
N PHE A 22 -3.97 8.12 -2.68
CA PHE A 22 -4.42 6.73 -2.91
C PHE A 22 -5.72 6.39 -2.17
N ALA A 23 -5.88 6.88 -0.94
CA ALA A 23 -7.14 6.72 -0.21
C ALA A 23 -8.30 7.43 -0.94
N ILE A 24 -8.08 8.66 -1.43
CA ILE A 24 -9.08 9.41 -2.20
C ILE A 24 -9.47 8.62 -3.46
N VAL A 25 -8.49 8.13 -4.23
CA VAL A 25 -8.75 7.31 -5.43
C VAL A 25 -9.52 6.04 -5.09
N PHE A 26 -9.17 5.36 -4.00
CA PHE A 26 -9.91 4.18 -3.55
C PHE A 26 -11.37 4.52 -3.23
N PHE A 27 -11.62 5.59 -2.47
CA PHE A 27 -12.98 6.00 -2.11
C PHE A 27 -13.79 6.48 -3.31
N THR A 28 -13.18 7.17 -4.28
CA THR A 28 -13.88 7.58 -5.50
C THR A 28 -14.26 6.38 -6.36
N VAL A 29 -13.36 5.42 -6.57
CA VAL A 29 -13.66 4.18 -7.29
C VAL A 29 -14.76 3.39 -6.58
N ARG A 30 -14.69 3.28 -5.24
CA ARG A 30 -15.74 2.63 -4.44
C ARG A 30 -17.09 3.34 -4.57
N ALA A 31 -17.12 4.67 -4.57
CA ALA A 31 -18.35 5.43 -4.74
C ALA A 31 -18.98 5.18 -6.12
N VAL A 32 -18.18 5.20 -7.19
CA VAL A 32 -18.62 4.88 -8.54
C VAL A 32 -19.12 3.43 -8.64
N ALA A 33 -18.38 2.47 -8.08
CA ALA A 33 -18.79 1.06 -8.06
C ALA A 33 -20.10 0.84 -7.29
N THR A 34 -20.29 1.56 -6.19
CA THR A 34 -21.54 1.51 -5.40
C THR A 34 -22.71 2.06 -6.19
N LEU A 35 -22.53 3.18 -6.90
CA LEU A 35 -23.56 3.77 -7.76
C LEU A 35 -23.94 2.83 -8.92
N ALA A 36 -22.95 2.24 -9.59
CA ALA A 36 -23.17 1.28 -10.67
C ALA A 36 -23.90 0.02 -10.17
N CYS A 37 -23.52 -0.47 -8.98
CA CYS A 37 -24.16 -1.61 -8.30
C CYS A 37 -25.64 -1.34 -8.01
N GLN A 38 -25.97 -0.14 -7.52
CA GLN A 38 -27.36 0.29 -7.28
C GLN A 38 -28.18 0.31 -8.58
N GLN A 39 -27.62 0.80 -9.69
CA GLN A 39 -28.27 0.80 -11.00
C GLN A 39 -28.54 -0.62 -11.52
N ALA A 40 -27.62 -1.55 -11.27
CA ALA A 40 -27.74 -2.96 -11.64
C ALA A 40 -28.63 -3.80 -10.70
N ARG A 41 -29.25 -3.18 -9.68
CA ARG A 41 -30.04 -3.85 -8.62
C ARG A 41 -29.25 -4.91 -7.83
N CYS A 42 -27.93 -4.74 -7.75
CA CYS A 42 -27.09 -5.54 -6.88
C CYS A 42 -27.11 -4.97 -5.45
N THR A 43 -26.90 -5.81 -4.44
CA THR A 43 -26.79 -5.37 -3.03
C THR A 43 -25.37 -4.88 -2.75
N PRO A 44 -25.16 -3.59 -2.46
CA PRO A 44 -23.82 -3.08 -2.18
C PRO A 44 -23.33 -3.59 -0.82
N HIS A 45 -22.01 -3.80 -0.70
CA HIS A 45 -21.40 -4.13 0.57
C HIS A 45 -21.18 -2.85 1.39
N HIS A 46 -21.96 -2.67 2.46
CA HIS A 46 -22.05 -1.43 3.23
C HIS A 46 -21.15 -1.37 4.47
N ASP A 47 -20.20 -2.30 4.63
CA ASP A 47 -19.29 -2.28 5.76
C ASP A 47 -18.21 -1.18 5.58
N GLY A 48 -18.37 -0.10 6.34
CA GLY A 48 -17.43 1.02 6.37
C GLY A 48 -16.06 0.67 6.95
N LEU A 49 -15.98 -0.31 7.84
CA LEU A 49 -14.72 -0.77 8.43
C LEU A 49 -13.92 -1.58 7.42
N LEU A 50 -14.58 -2.51 6.71
CA LEU A 50 -13.96 -3.22 5.57
C LEU A 50 -13.55 -2.24 4.47
N ALA A 51 -14.31 -1.19 4.20
CA ALA A 51 -13.91 -0.16 3.25
C ALA A 51 -12.64 0.58 3.70
N GLY A 52 -12.54 0.94 4.98
CA GLY A 52 -11.33 1.54 5.56
C GLY A 52 -10.11 0.63 5.46
N LEU A 53 -10.28 -0.66 5.75
CA LEU A 53 -9.23 -1.68 5.56
C LEU A 53 -8.83 -1.84 4.09
N GLY A 54 -9.76 -1.71 3.15
CA GLY A 54 -9.47 -1.74 1.71
C GLY A 54 -8.63 -0.55 1.23
N ALA A 55 -8.88 0.64 1.78
CA ALA A 55 -8.03 1.81 1.53
C ALA A 55 -6.61 1.58 2.07
N LEU A 56 -6.49 1.01 3.27
CA LEU A 56 -5.19 0.64 3.85
C LEU A 56 -4.49 -0.46 3.03
N ALA A 57 -5.22 -1.45 2.53
CA ALA A 57 -4.71 -2.49 1.65
C ALA A 57 -4.17 -1.91 0.34
N THR A 58 -4.87 -0.92 -0.24
CA THR A 58 -4.42 -0.21 -1.44
C THR A 58 -3.13 0.59 -1.17
N ILE A 59 -3.07 1.31 -0.05
CA ILE A 59 -1.85 2.04 0.36
C ILE A 59 -0.68 1.06 0.57
N SER A 60 -0.94 -0.08 1.22
CA SER A 60 0.04 -1.15 1.43
C SER A 60 0.56 -1.71 0.11
N PHE A 61 -0.32 -1.91 -0.87
CA PHE A 61 0.04 -2.38 -2.21
C PHE A 61 1.00 -1.41 -2.90
N PHE A 62 0.68 -0.12 -2.93
CA PHE A 62 1.56 0.90 -3.51
C PHE A 62 2.87 1.04 -2.74
N PHE A 63 2.84 0.91 -1.41
CA PHE A 63 4.05 0.87 -0.59
C PHE A 63 4.94 -0.32 -0.98
N ARG A 64 4.37 -1.51 -1.17
CA ARG A 64 5.09 -2.71 -1.60
C ARG A 64 5.74 -2.52 -2.97
N LEU A 65 5.00 -1.96 -3.95
CA LEU A 65 5.58 -1.61 -5.26
C LEU A 65 6.77 -0.66 -5.10
N ARG A 66 6.64 0.36 -4.24
CA ARG A 66 7.71 1.31 -3.98
C ARG A 66 8.96 0.66 -3.39
N VAL A 67 8.78 -0.27 -2.45
CA VAL A 67 9.89 -1.05 -1.87
C VAL A 67 10.60 -1.89 -2.93
N PHE A 68 9.86 -2.47 -3.88
CA PHE A 68 10.47 -3.22 -4.98
C PHE A 68 11.24 -2.33 -5.95
N ASP A 69 10.72 -1.15 -6.28
CA ASP A 69 11.46 -0.16 -7.08
C ASP A 69 12.78 0.22 -6.39
N GLU A 70 12.78 0.41 -5.07
CA GLU A 70 14.01 0.71 -4.34
C GLU A 70 15.01 -0.46 -4.32
N GLU A 71 14.54 -1.71 -4.26
CA GLU A 71 15.41 -2.88 -4.37
C GLU A 71 16.08 -2.94 -5.75
N LYS A 72 15.31 -2.62 -6.80
CA LYS A 72 15.80 -2.56 -8.19
C LYS A 72 16.81 -1.43 -8.39
N ASP A 73 16.52 -0.24 -7.88
CA ASP A 73 17.34 0.96 -8.09
C ASP A 73 18.49 1.08 -7.07
N PHE A 74 18.60 0.15 -6.12
CA PHE A 74 19.56 0.22 -5.01
C PHE A 74 21.00 0.46 -5.45
N ALA A 75 21.48 -0.28 -6.45
CA ALA A 75 22.88 -0.21 -6.89
C ALA A 75 23.20 1.14 -7.56
N GLN A 76 22.25 1.69 -8.30
CA GLN A 76 22.40 2.98 -8.97
C GLN A 76 22.28 4.13 -7.96
N ASP A 77 21.33 4.04 -7.04
CA ASP A 77 21.14 5.01 -5.97
C ASP A 77 22.31 5.10 -4.99
N ALA A 78 23.03 3.99 -4.77
CA ALA A 78 24.26 3.98 -3.97
C ALA A 78 25.36 4.87 -4.57
N LEU A 79 25.40 4.99 -5.90
CA LEU A 79 26.37 5.80 -6.63
C LEU A 79 25.94 7.25 -6.76
N THR A 80 24.66 7.50 -7.06
CA THR A 80 24.16 8.85 -7.38
C THR A 80 23.67 9.60 -6.14
N HIS A 81 23.22 8.89 -5.10
CA HIS A 81 22.58 9.50 -3.92
C HIS A 81 22.98 8.81 -2.60
N PRO A 82 24.28 8.82 -2.23
CA PRO A 82 24.78 8.13 -1.04
C PRO A 82 24.20 8.65 0.28
N GLY A 83 23.65 9.88 0.30
CA GLY A 83 23.04 10.48 1.48
C GLY A 83 21.64 9.97 1.87
N ARG A 84 21.02 9.12 1.03
CA ARG A 84 19.64 8.64 1.27
C ARG A 84 19.54 7.74 2.50
N VAL A 85 18.38 7.74 3.17
CA VAL A 85 18.14 6.96 4.40
C VAL A 85 18.41 5.45 4.21
N LEU A 86 18.12 4.92 3.02
CA LEU A 86 18.40 3.54 2.64
C LEU A 86 19.91 3.27 2.46
N GLN A 87 20.61 4.18 1.75
CA GLN A 87 22.04 4.05 1.43
C GLN A 87 22.95 4.31 2.64
N THR A 88 22.48 5.12 3.59
CA THR A 88 23.16 5.37 4.87
C THR A 88 22.99 4.23 5.89
N GLY A 89 22.30 3.15 5.54
CA GLY A 89 22.11 1.97 6.40
C GLY A 89 21.18 2.20 7.61
N ARG A 90 20.54 3.37 7.71
CA ARG A 90 19.56 3.68 8.78
C ARG A 90 18.30 2.82 8.68
N VAL A 91 17.99 2.37 7.47
CA VAL A 91 16.94 1.41 7.10
C VAL A 91 17.56 0.40 6.13
N THR A 92 17.25 -0.88 6.28
CA THR A 92 17.80 -1.94 5.42
C THR A 92 16.73 -2.53 4.51
N LEU A 93 17.11 -2.92 3.28
CA LEU A 93 16.22 -3.57 2.31
C LEU A 93 15.47 -4.79 2.89
N PRO A 94 16.10 -5.71 3.65
CA PRO A 94 15.39 -6.84 4.23
C PRO A 94 14.29 -6.43 5.22
N GLN A 95 14.45 -5.31 5.93
CA GLN A 95 13.43 -4.82 6.85
C GLN A 95 12.23 -4.24 6.09
N LEU A 96 12.46 -3.48 5.02
CA LEU A 96 11.41 -2.96 4.16
C LEU A 96 10.66 -4.10 3.46
N ARG A 97 11.40 -5.12 2.99
CA ARG A 97 10.81 -6.30 2.37
C ARG A 97 9.91 -7.08 3.33
N ARG A 98 10.34 -7.27 4.58
CA ARG A 98 9.49 -7.86 5.63
C ARG A 98 8.22 -7.06 5.85
N LEU A 99 8.32 -5.73 5.92
CA LEU A 99 7.15 -4.85 6.09
C LEU A 99 6.18 -4.95 4.90
N ALA A 100 6.71 -5.00 3.68
CA ALA A 100 5.92 -5.18 2.47
C ALA A 100 5.20 -6.54 2.44
N TRP A 101 5.86 -7.62 2.86
CA TRP A 101 5.23 -8.94 2.97
C TRP A 101 4.15 -9.01 4.06
N VAL A 102 4.37 -8.37 5.21
CA VAL A 102 3.33 -8.26 6.25
C VAL A 102 2.13 -7.49 5.71
N GLY A 103 2.37 -6.40 4.96
CA GLY A 103 1.32 -5.67 4.24
C GLY A 103 0.55 -6.56 3.26
N ALA A 104 1.26 -7.34 2.44
CA ALA A 104 0.65 -8.28 1.50
C ALA A 104 -0.21 -9.36 2.18
N LEU A 105 0.20 -9.84 3.37
CA LEU A 105 -0.62 -10.79 4.14
C LEU A 105 -1.90 -10.13 4.69
N LEU A 106 -1.82 -8.87 5.12
CA LEU A 106 -3.00 -8.11 5.55
C LEU A 106 -3.95 -7.83 4.38
N GLU A 107 -3.40 -7.49 3.21
CA GLU A 107 -4.15 -7.36 1.95
C GLU A 107 -4.88 -8.67 1.62
N ALA A 108 -4.17 -9.81 1.64
CA ALA A 108 -4.77 -11.11 1.38
C ALA A 108 -5.87 -11.48 2.39
N GLY A 109 -5.65 -11.17 3.68
CA GLY A 109 -6.66 -11.37 4.73
C GLY A 109 -7.90 -10.51 4.52
N TRP A 110 -7.73 -9.25 4.12
CA TRP A 110 -8.84 -8.37 3.77
C TRP A 110 -9.58 -8.87 2.51
N SER A 111 -8.86 -9.23 1.45
CA SER A 111 -9.46 -9.74 0.21
C SER A 111 -10.22 -11.05 0.45
N ALA A 112 -9.71 -11.93 1.32
CA ALA A 112 -10.41 -13.14 1.73
C ALA A 112 -11.69 -12.83 2.52
N ALA A 113 -11.67 -11.83 3.41
CA ALA A 113 -12.85 -11.39 4.15
C ALA A 113 -13.93 -10.77 3.25
N MET A 114 -13.53 -10.12 2.15
CA MET A 114 -14.44 -9.61 1.11
C MET A 114 -15.03 -10.71 0.22
N GLY A 115 -14.40 -11.88 0.15
CA GLY A 115 -14.87 -13.08 -0.55
C GLY A 115 -13.90 -13.59 -1.63
N ALA A 116 -14.11 -14.85 -2.05
CA ALA A 116 -13.21 -15.55 -2.96
C ALA A 116 -13.01 -14.85 -4.31
N GLY A 117 -14.03 -14.16 -4.83
CA GLY A 117 -13.91 -13.38 -6.07
C GLY A 117 -12.95 -12.18 -5.95
N VAL A 118 -12.92 -11.53 -4.78
CA VAL A 118 -11.99 -10.42 -4.51
C VAL A 118 -10.59 -10.94 -4.27
N LEU A 119 -10.44 -12.09 -3.61
CA LEU A 119 -9.15 -12.76 -3.43
C LEU A 119 -8.49 -13.11 -4.78
N LEU A 120 -9.26 -13.67 -5.72
CA LEU A 120 -8.78 -14.00 -7.07
C LEU A 120 -8.49 -12.77 -7.94
N ALA A 121 -9.20 -11.66 -7.72
CA ALA A 121 -8.95 -10.42 -8.45
C ALA A 121 -7.73 -9.64 -7.92
N TRP A 122 -7.33 -9.89 -6.67
CA TRP A 122 -6.24 -9.17 -6.00
C TRP A 122 -4.89 -9.90 -6.06
N GLY A 123 -4.90 -11.23 -6.12
CA GLY A 123 -3.69 -12.08 -6.23
C GLY A 123 -3.20 -12.24 -7.66
#